data_AF-M5U6U6-F1
#
_entry.id   AF-M5U6U6-F1
#
_cell.length_a   1.000
_cell.length_b   1.000
_cell.length_c   1.000
_cell.angle_alpha   90.00
_cell.angle_beta   90.00
_cell.angle_gamma   90.00
#
_symmetry.space_group_name_H-M   'P 1'
#
loop_
_entity.id
_entity.type
_entity.pdbx_description
1 polymer ?
#
loop_
_entity_poly.entity_id
_entity_poly.type
_entity_poly.pdbx_seq_one_letter_code
_entity_poly.pdbx_strand_id
1 'polypeptide(L)'
;MPSYRLFGFILAICGLAQTNASHGQNVLYGNPSVSGPVVLERGIPSSTIEPAVPTGLPDEVIEQRLQALPNSAFDKRASDEIWLISSRHLCSRHASIESLDVKKRVNGSHWKTESVHSLLGPDPTGMNRPIVVFVHGNRWPLDKAIRRGLQTYDQTIFPWRDAPSLRFVIWTWPSDAIPGPIRDVKTKASKADQHAFHFARFLQSVAPPTPLSVVGYSYGGRVSLGALHLMGGGRIDGYHLSNAPPAFSGVSQRINLTLVVPAIRNNCLIGTRAQAYSQINRLFLVYNNRDRYLNLFKFTRFGGKNPALGYTGVCGLSRLPDHTYRVDQFNASRAVGTDHDFLEYISDQRIETRLRAHLLLPAD
;
A
#
# COMPACT_ATOMS: atom_id res chain seq x y z
N MET A 1 17.59 6.08 -28.27
CA MET A 1 17.96 4.69 -27.89
C MET A 1 16.69 3.89 -27.71
N PRO A 2 16.54 2.72 -28.37
CA PRO A 2 15.22 2.26 -28.77
C PRO A 2 14.51 1.46 -27.69
N SER A 3 13.24 1.84 -27.50
CA SER A 3 12.08 1.12 -27.00
C SER A 3 12.19 -0.42 -26.96
N TYR A 4 12.11 -1.00 -25.77
CA TYR A 4 11.86 -2.42 -25.60
C TYR A 4 10.39 -2.75 -25.86
N ARG A 5 10.16 -3.48 -26.96
CA ARG A 5 8.91 -4.21 -27.23
C ARG A 5 8.64 -5.22 -26.11
N LEU A 6 7.87 -4.82 -25.10
CA LEU A 6 7.47 -5.68 -23.98
C LEU A 6 6.25 -6.58 -24.30
N PHE A 7 5.63 -6.41 -25.48
CA PHE A 7 4.38 -7.11 -25.82
C PHE A 7 4.55 -8.49 -26.48
N GLY A 8 5.71 -8.78 -27.08
CA GLY A 8 5.91 -10.04 -27.83
C GLY A 8 6.29 -11.26 -26.99
N PHE A 9 6.93 -11.07 -25.83
CA PHE A 9 7.62 -12.17 -25.15
C PHE A 9 6.79 -12.91 -24.09
N ILE A 10 5.75 -12.28 -23.51
CA ILE A 10 4.89 -12.95 -22.51
C ILE A 10 3.84 -13.84 -23.17
N LEU A 11 3.37 -13.50 -24.37
CA LEU A 11 2.45 -14.34 -25.15
C LEU A 11 3.15 -15.57 -25.77
N ALA A 12 4.44 -15.47 -26.13
CA ALA A 12 5.18 -16.56 -26.76
C ALA A 12 5.47 -17.77 -25.87
N ILE A 13 5.37 -17.65 -24.53
CA ILE A 13 5.67 -18.75 -23.59
C ILE A 13 4.39 -19.51 -23.18
N CYS A 14 3.19 -19.02 -23.51
CA CYS A 14 1.93 -19.68 -23.18
C CYS A 14 1.34 -20.54 -24.31
N GLY A 15 1.95 -20.57 -25.50
CA GLY A 15 1.46 -21.32 -26.65
C GLY A 15 2.30 -22.56 -26.95
N LEU A 16 2.27 -23.58 -26.09
CA LEU A 16 2.68 -24.96 -26.42
C LEU A 16 2.20 -25.91 -25.31
N ALA A 17 0.92 -26.27 -25.39
CA ALA A 17 0.35 -27.47 -24.78
C ALA A 17 -0.97 -27.79 -25.50
N GLN A 18 -0.86 -28.46 -26.65
CA GLN A 18 -1.96 -29.24 -27.21
C GLN A 18 -2.12 -30.49 -26.35
N THR A 19 -3.29 -30.69 -25.75
CA THR A 19 -3.75 -32.01 -25.33
C THR A 19 -5.24 -32.14 -25.58
N ASN A 20 -5.57 -33.16 -26.36
CA ASN A 20 -6.90 -33.69 -26.61
C ASN A 20 -7.66 -33.98 -25.31
N ALA A 21 -8.95 -33.67 -25.28
CA ALA A 21 -9.87 -34.32 -24.35
C ALA A 21 -11.25 -34.47 -25.01
N SER A 22 -11.66 -35.73 -25.06
CA SER A 22 -12.90 -36.29 -25.56
C SER A 22 -14.09 -36.09 -24.62
N HIS A 23 -15.26 -36.23 -25.23
CA HIS A 23 -16.63 -36.41 -24.71
C HIS A 23 -16.85 -36.88 -23.26
N GLY A 24 -17.88 -36.31 -22.63
CA GLY A 24 -18.61 -36.87 -21.50
C GLY A 24 -19.81 -35.98 -21.09
N GLN A 25 -21.02 -36.53 -21.15
CA GLN A 25 -22.32 -35.84 -21.02
C GLN A 25 -22.79 -35.53 -19.58
N ASN A 26 -23.65 -34.51 -19.50
CA ASN A 26 -24.83 -34.23 -18.64
C ASN A 26 -25.08 -35.05 -17.36
N VAL A 27 -25.42 -34.37 -16.25
CA VAL A 27 -26.67 -34.58 -15.46
C VAL A 27 -27.10 -33.27 -14.77
N LEU A 28 -28.39 -32.93 -14.92
CA LEU A 28 -29.18 -31.88 -14.26
C LEU A 28 -29.70 -32.33 -12.89
N TYR A 29 -29.75 -31.45 -11.88
CA TYR A 29 -30.73 -31.34 -10.77
C TYR A 29 -30.37 -30.03 -10.03
N GLY A 30 -31.20 -29.10 -9.57
CA GLY A 30 -32.62 -29.06 -9.21
C GLY A 30 -32.69 -28.14 -7.96
N ASN A 31 -33.19 -26.91 -8.11
CA ASN A 31 -33.36 -25.92 -7.02
C ASN A 31 -34.54 -26.31 -6.10
N PRO A 32 -34.56 -25.80 -4.85
CA PRO A 32 -35.70 -24.96 -4.51
C PRO A 32 -35.36 -23.69 -3.71
N SER A 33 -36.15 -22.67 -4.02
CA SER A 33 -36.26 -21.33 -3.46
C SER A 33 -36.77 -21.29 -2.02
N VAL A 34 -36.21 -20.41 -1.19
CA VAL A 34 -36.88 -19.87 0.01
C VAL A 34 -36.72 -18.35 0.04
N SER A 35 -37.86 -17.68 -0.03
CA SER A 35 -38.06 -16.23 0.00
C SER A 35 -38.26 -15.72 1.43
N GLY A 36 -37.55 -14.67 1.81
CA GLY A 36 -37.75 -13.86 3.03
C GLY A 36 -37.31 -12.41 2.77
N PRO A 37 -37.90 -11.42 3.46
CA PRO A 37 -38.08 -10.07 2.92
C PRO A 37 -36.81 -9.22 2.95
N VAL A 38 -36.56 -8.54 1.83
CA VAL A 38 -35.52 -7.52 1.67
C VAL A 38 -36.04 -6.21 2.26
N VAL A 39 -35.39 -5.72 3.31
CA VAL A 39 -35.60 -4.39 3.87
C VAL A 39 -34.93 -3.37 2.94
N LEU A 40 -35.73 -2.50 2.35
CA LEU A 40 -35.32 -1.39 1.49
C LEU A 40 -34.60 -0.31 2.31
N GLU A 41 -33.27 -0.27 2.22
CA GLU A 41 -32.50 0.92 2.63
C GLU A 41 -32.62 2.02 1.57
N ARG A 42 -32.91 3.23 2.05
CA ARG A 42 -33.20 4.43 1.27
C ARG A 42 -31.99 4.85 0.43
N GLY A 43 -32.17 4.88 -0.90
CA GLY A 43 -31.18 5.34 -1.86
C GLY A 43 -30.92 6.84 -1.75
N ILE A 44 -29.63 7.21 -1.71
CA ILE A 44 -29.13 8.55 -1.99
C ILE A 44 -29.24 8.79 -3.50
N PRO A 45 -29.61 10.00 -3.99
CA PRO A 45 -29.82 10.23 -5.42
C PRO A 45 -28.51 10.03 -6.20
N SER A 46 -28.57 9.21 -7.25
CA SER A 46 -27.50 9.06 -8.24
C SER A 46 -27.34 10.36 -9.01
N SER A 47 -26.42 11.23 -8.61
CA SER A 47 -25.93 12.27 -9.51
C SER A 47 -25.15 11.60 -10.65
N THR A 48 -25.60 11.84 -11.87
CA THR A 48 -24.94 11.43 -13.10
C THR A 48 -23.70 12.31 -13.24
N ILE A 49 -22.55 11.81 -12.78
CA ILE A 49 -21.26 12.48 -12.98
C ILE A 49 -20.65 11.90 -14.25
N GLU A 50 -20.41 12.78 -15.23
CA GLU A 50 -19.76 12.41 -16.47
C GLU A 50 -18.40 11.76 -16.22
N PRO A 51 -18.05 10.69 -16.96
CA PRO A 51 -16.73 10.08 -16.86
C PRO A 51 -15.67 11.12 -17.22
N ALA A 52 -14.55 11.10 -16.47
CA ALA A 52 -13.39 11.93 -16.77
C ALA A 52 -13.00 11.75 -18.24
N VAL A 53 -12.95 12.87 -18.99
CA VAL A 53 -12.54 12.87 -20.39
C VAL A 53 -11.10 12.36 -20.47
N PRO A 54 -10.82 11.27 -21.22
CA PRO A 54 -9.47 10.80 -21.43
C PRO A 54 -8.65 11.91 -22.07
N THR A 55 -7.54 12.30 -21.47
CA THR A 55 -6.71 13.43 -21.93
C THR A 55 -6.06 13.19 -23.30
N GLY A 56 -6.18 11.99 -23.88
CA GLY A 56 -5.66 11.62 -25.21
C GLY A 56 -4.13 11.65 -25.32
N LEU A 57 -3.43 12.00 -24.25
CA LEU A 57 -1.97 12.07 -24.21
C LEU A 57 -1.40 10.67 -23.91
N PRO A 58 -0.30 10.26 -24.56
CA PRO A 58 0.41 9.04 -24.19
C PRO A 58 0.86 9.08 -22.73
N ASP A 59 0.81 7.94 -22.03
CA ASP A 59 1.24 7.79 -20.63
C ASP A 59 2.64 8.37 -20.37
N GLU A 60 3.53 8.26 -21.34
CA GLU A 60 4.89 8.80 -21.28
C GLU A 60 4.90 10.33 -21.19
N VAL A 61 3.98 11.02 -21.87
CA VAL A 61 3.85 12.49 -21.84
C VAL A 61 3.24 12.94 -20.52
N ILE A 62 2.28 12.18 -19.98
CA ILE A 62 1.69 12.43 -18.65
C ILE A 62 2.76 12.23 -17.57
N GLU A 63 3.49 11.13 -17.61
CA GLU A 63 4.62 10.87 -16.71
C GLU A 63 5.70 11.95 -16.83
N GLN A 64 6.05 12.39 -18.05
CA GLN A 64 6.99 13.49 -18.25
C GLN A 64 6.50 14.81 -17.64
N ARG A 65 5.21 15.14 -17.80
CA ARG A 65 4.62 16.34 -17.18
C ARG A 65 4.62 16.25 -15.65
N LEU A 66 4.26 15.10 -15.09
CA LEU A 66 4.30 14.84 -13.65
C LEU A 66 5.74 14.85 -13.11
N GLN A 67 6.73 14.49 -13.93
CA GLN A 67 8.15 14.54 -13.61
C GLN A 67 8.76 15.95 -13.78
N ALA A 68 8.12 16.83 -14.55
CA ALA A 68 8.63 18.17 -14.83
C ALA A 68 8.47 19.14 -13.65
N LEU A 69 7.49 18.96 -12.78
CA LEU A 69 7.30 19.82 -11.60
C LEU A 69 8.49 19.69 -10.64
N PRO A 70 9.29 20.73 -10.34
CA PRO A 70 10.42 20.55 -9.45
C PRO A 70 9.96 20.17 -8.04
N ASN A 71 10.78 19.42 -7.30
CA ASN A 71 10.43 19.04 -5.94
C ASN A 71 10.19 20.26 -5.03
N SER A 72 10.74 21.43 -5.37
CA SER A 72 10.51 22.70 -4.66
C SER A 72 9.10 23.27 -4.84
N ALA A 73 8.34 22.79 -5.83
CA ALA A 73 6.94 23.19 -6.02
C ALA A 73 6.00 22.60 -4.97
N PHE A 74 6.41 21.54 -4.27
CA PHE A 74 5.62 20.93 -3.20
C PHE A 74 5.97 21.58 -1.86
N ASP A 75 5.02 22.34 -1.32
CA ASP A 75 5.11 22.91 0.03
C ASP A 75 4.35 22.05 1.05
N LYS A 76 4.46 22.41 2.32
CA LYS A 76 3.74 21.80 3.43
C LYS A 76 2.88 22.84 4.15
N ARG A 77 1.82 22.38 4.83
CA ARG A 77 1.11 23.24 5.79
C ARG A 77 2.10 23.72 6.85
N ALA A 78 1.94 24.95 7.34
CA ALA A 78 2.92 25.60 8.21
C ALA A 78 3.32 24.73 9.42
N SER A 79 2.32 24.10 10.05
CA SER A 79 2.46 23.30 11.27
C SER A 79 2.77 21.81 11.04
N ASP A 80 2.76 21.34 9.79
CA ASP A 80 3.10 19.95 9.44
C ASP A 80 4.60 19.75 9.33
N GLU A 81 5.03 18.49 9.35
CA GLU A 81 6.40 18.10 9.04
C GLU A 81 6.41 17.04 7.95
N ILE A 82 7.39 17.11 7.05
CA ILE A 82 7.63 16.08 6.04
C ILE A 82 9.01 15.46 6.31
N TRP A 83 9.03 14.14 6.39
CA TRP A 83 10.19 13.34 6.68
C TRP A 83 10.41 12.31 5.57
N LEU A 84 11.67 12.01 5.30
CA LEU A 84 12.09 10.93 4.41
C LEU A 84 12.86 9.92 5.26
N ILE A 85 12.42 8.66 5.22
CA ILE A 85 13.15 7.55 5.83
C ILE A 85 13.52 6.58 4.74
N SER A 86 14.80 6.23 4.65
CA SER A 86 15.30 5.28 3.67
C SER A 86 15.96 4.10 4.35
N SER A 87 15.49 2.91 3.97
CA SER A 87 16.14 1.64 4.27
C SER A 87 16.97 1.13 3.08
N ARG A 88 17.12 1.90 1.99
CA ARG A 88 17.63 1.42 0.70
C ARG A 88 19.04 0.84 0.75
N HIS A 89 19.89 1.38 1.63
CA HIS A 89 21.28 0.95 1.78
C HIS A 89 21.43 -0.26 2.74
N LEU A 90 20.37 -0.65 3.44
CA LEU A 90 20.41 -1.73 4.42
C LEU A 90 20.40 -3.09 3.71
N CYS A 91 21.37 -3.94 4.06
CA CYS A 91 21.54 -5.28 3.49
C CYS A 91 21.23 -6.42 4.48
N SER A 92 20.97 -6.10 5.75
CA SER A 92 20.71 -7.09 6.80
C SER A 92 19.39 -6.81 7.48
N ARG A 93 18.50 -7.81 7.55
CA ARG A 93 17.22 -7.73 8.28
C ARG A 93 17.37 -7.43 9.78
N HIS A 94 18.58 -7.50 10.34
CA HIS A 94 18.87 -7.23 11.75
C HIS A 94 19.30 -5.78 12.02
N ALA A 95 19.46 -4.94 11.00
CA ALA A 95 19.85 -3.55 11.21
C ALA A 95 18.85 -2.82 12.12
N SER A 96 19.40 -2.01 13.02
CA SER A 96 18.65 -1.25 14.00
C SER A 96 17.99 -0.03 13.34
N ILE A 97 17.11 0.65 14.07
CA ILE A 97 16.42 1.85 13.55
C ILE A 97 17.38 3.02 13.35
N GLU A 98 18.49 3.05 14.09
CA GLU A 98 19.55 4.06 14.00
C GLU A 98 20.35 3.93 12.70
N SER A 99 20.27 2.76 12.04
CA SER A 99 20.88 2.54 10.72
C SER A 99 20.02 3.13 9.59
N LEU A 100 18.83 3.66 9.84
CA LEU A 100 17.99 4.25 8.80
C LEU A 100 18.56 5.61 8.36
N ASP A 101 18.53 5.89 7.06
CA ASP A 101 18.78 7.24 6.56
C ASP A 101 17.54 8.09 6.83
N VAL A 102 17.65 9.08 7.72
CA VAL A 102 16.53 9.96 8.09
C VAL A 102 16.84 11.39 7.66
N LYS A 103 15.87 12.01 6.98
CA LYS A 103 15.95 13.41 6.58
C LYS A 103 14.65 14.14 6.87
N LYS A 104 14.74 15.36 7.39
CA LYS A 104 13.62 16.27 7.56
C LYS A 104 13.61 17.30 6.45
N ARG A 105 12.44 17.58 5.89
CA ARG A 105 12.27 18.65 4.91
C ARG A 105 12.24 20.00 5.62
N VAL A 106 13.10 20.93 5.22
CA VAL A 106 13.25 22.27 5.79
C VAL A 106 13.29 23.31 4.67
N ASN A 107 12.86 24.55 4.96
CA ASN A 107 12.90 25.69 4.05
C ASN A 107 12.33 25.37 2.64
N GLY A 108 11.12 24.81 2.60
CA GLY A 108 10.40 24.49 1.36
C GLY A 108 10.92 23.25 0.65
N SER A 109 12.20 23.21 0.24
CA SER A 109 12.74 22.18 -0.65
C SER A 109 13.98 21.43 -0.17
N HIS A 110 14.61 21.86 0.93
CA HIS A 110 15.86 21.29 1.39
C HIS A 110 15.62 20.07 2.30
N TRP A 111 16.55 19.12 2.26
CA TRP A 111 16.56 17.96 3.14
C TRP A 111 17.72 18.08 4.12
N LYS A 112 17.41 18.18 5.40
CA LYS A 112 18.40 18.16 6.49
C LYS A 112 18.50 16.73 7.01
N THR A 113 19.71 16.19 7.10
CA THR A 113 19.95 14.90 7.78
C THR A 113 19.59 15.02 9.26
N GLU A 114 18.83 14.05 9.75
CA GLU A 114 18.33 13.98 11.13
C GLU A 114 18.46 12.54 11.63
N SER A 115 18.12 12.31 12.89
CA SER A 115 18.05 10.95 13.47
C SER A 115 16.60 10.47 13.56
N VAL A 116 16.42 9.15 13.67
CA VAL A 116 15.10 8.58 13.97
C VAL A 116 14.55 9.06 15.33
N HIS A 117 15.43 9.33 16.30
CA HIS A 117 15.03 9.88 17.60
C HIS A 117 14.50 11.32 17.50
N SER A 118 15.01 12.12 16.56
CA SER A 118 14.47 13.47 16.28
C SER A 118 13.03 13.41 15.75
N LEU A 119 12.73 12.41 14.91
CA LEU A 119 11.38 12.16 14.40
C LEU A 119 10.44 11.55 15.45
N LEU A 120 10.92 10.63 16.28
CA LEU A 120 10.10 9.88 17.24
C LEU A 120 10.01 10.55 18.63
N GLY A 121 10.89 11.53 18.88
CA GLY A 121 10.94 12.25 20.13
C GLY A 121 9.76 13.19 20.36
N PRO A 122 9.67 13.74 21.59
CA PRO A 122 8.68 14.74 21.94
C PRO A 122 8.72 15.92 20.98
N ASP A 123 7.55 16.43 20.62
CA ASP A 123 7.48 17.62 19.79
C ASP A 123 7.96 18.86 20.56
N PRO A 124 8.87 19.68 20.01
CA PRO A 124 9.33 20.90 20.69
C PRO A 124 8.21 21.89 21.01
N THR A 125 7.08 21.80 20.27
CA THR A 125 5.90 22.64 20.51
C THR A 125 4.92 22.04 21.53
N GLY A 126 5.22 20.85 22.06
CA GLY A 126 4.32 20.10 22.94
C GLY A 126 3.15 19.39 22.24
N MET A 127 3.03 19.49 20.92
CA MET A 127 1.96 18.84 20.15
C MET A 127 2.17 17.32 20.02
N ASN A 128 1.14 16.52 20.28
CA ASN A 128 1.14 15.09 19.92
C ASN A 128 0.72 14.91 18.45
N ARG A 129 1.66 15.12 17.52
CA ARG A 129 1.40 15.05 16.07
C ARG A 129 1.21 13.60 15.60
N PRO A 130 0.08 13.23 14.97
CA PRO A 130 -0.05 11.91 14.35
C PRO A 130 0.98 11.72 13.23
N ILE A 131 1.37 10.47 13.01
CA ILE A 131 2.31 10.07 11.96
C ILE A 131 1.56 9.35 10.84
N VAL A 132 1.70 9.86 9.62
CA VAL A 132 1.19 9.19 8.41
C VAL A 132 2.38 8.75 7.56
N VAL A 133 2.54 7.44 7.38
CA VAL A 133 3.64 6.86 6.61
C VAL A 133 3.14 6.42 5.24
N PHE A 134 3.72 6.98 4.17
CA PHE A 134 3.52 6.51 2.81
C PHE A 134 4.65 5.56 2.39
N VAL A 135 4.29 4.34 1.98
CA VAL A 135 5.22 3.29 1.55
C VAL A 135 5.00 3.01 0.07
N HIS A 136 6.02 3.30 -0.75
CA HIS A 136 5.90 3.22 -2.19
C HIS A 136 5.94 1.80 -2.78
N GLY A 137 5.51 1.69 -4.05
CA GLY A 137 5.48 0.45 -4.83
C GLY A 137 6.81 0.05 -5.47
N ASN A 138 6.74 -0.82 -6.47
CA ASN A 138 7.91 -1.34 -7.19
C ASN A 138 8.40 -0.37 -8.28
N ARG A 139 9.67 -0.50 -8.68
CA ARG A 139 10.33 0.26 -9.77
C ARG A 139 10.44 1.76 -9.54
N TRP A 140 10.50 2.19 -8.28
CA TRP A 140 10.68 3.60 -7.96
C TRP A 140 12.13 3.83 -7.52
N PRO A 141 12.96 4.49 -8.34
CA PRO A 141 14.21 5.07 -7.86
C PRO A 141 13.94 6.12 -6.78
N LEU A 142 14.97 6.49 -6.02
CA LEU A 142 14.81 7.34 -4.83
C LEU A 142 14.16 8.69 -5.15
N ASP A 143 14.55 9.33 -6.25
CA ASP A 143 13.99 10.60 -6.73
C ASP A 143 12.50 10.48 -7.06
N LYS A 144 12.10 9.41 -7.78
CA LYS A 144 10.68 9.12 -8.06
C LYS A 144 9.91 8.87 -6.76
N ALA A 145 10.49 8.16 -5.80
CA ALA A 145 9.85 7.88 -4.52
C ALA A 145 9.63 9.14 -3.67
N ILE A 146 10.63 10.03 -3.60
CA ILE A 146 10.50 11.33 -2.92
C ILE A 146 9.41 12.16 -3.59
N ARG A 147 9.50 12.32 -4.91
CA ARG A 147 8.56 13.12 -5.69
C ARG A 147 7.12 12.64 -5.53
N ARG A 148 6.88 11.34 -5.73
CA ARG A 148 5.54 10.76 -5.61
C ARG A 148 5.02 10.82 -4.18
N GLY A 149 5.89 10.68 -3.17
CA GLY A 149 5.50 10.91 -1.78
C GLY A 149 5.09 12.36 -1.49
N LEU A 150 5.80 13.35 -2.06
CA LEU A 150 5.41 14.76 -1.96
C LEU A 150 4.10 15.03 -2.69
N GLN A 151 3.87 14.43 -3.85
CA GLN A 151 2.60 14.51 -4.58
C GLN A 151 1.44 13.89 -3.78
N THR A 152 1.67 12.76 -3.09
CA THR A 152 0.69 12.18 -2.16
C THR A 152 0.32 13.17 -1.08
N TYR A 153 1.32 13.80 -0.44
CA TYR A 153 1.06 14.80 0.59
C TYR A 153 0.27 15.99 0.03
N ASP A 154 0.69 16.53 -1.10
CA ASP A 154 0.08 17.69 -1.76
C ASP A 154 -1.38 17.43 -2.17
N GLN A 155 -1.70 16.24 -2.70
CA GLN A 155 -3.06 15.92 -3.16
C GLN A 155 -3.99 15.49 -2.02
N THR A 156 -3.44 14.78 -1.03
CA THR A 156 -4.26 14.13 -0.01
C THR A 156 -4.28 14.91 1.30
N ILE A 157 -3.12 15.37 1.78
CA ILE A 157 -2.99 15.96 3.12
C ILE A 157 -3.12 17.48 3.08
N PHE A 158 -2.41 18.14 2.17
CA PHE A 158 -2.35 19.60 2.09
C PHE A 158 -3.75 20.26 1.98
N PRO A 159 -4.67 19.82 1.09
CA PRO A 159 -6.02 20.37 1.01
C PRO A 159 -6.94 19.96 2.17
N TRP A 160 -6.55 19.02 3.04
CA TRP A 160 -7.34 18.63 4.20
C TRP A 160 -7.21 19.66 5.33
N ARG A 161 -7.98 20.75 5.23
CA ARG A 161 -7.89 21.90 6.15
C ARG A 161 -8.15 21.53 7.61
N ASP A 162 -9.09 20.63 7.85
CA ASP A 162 -9.51 20.25 9.22
C ASP A 162 -8.64 19.13 9.83
N ALA A 163 -7.63 18.61 9.10
CA ALA A 163 -6.73 17.62 9.68
C ALA A 163 -5.82 18.25 10.73
N PRO A 164 -5.54 17.56 11.85
CA PRO A 164 -4.53 18.02 12.80
C PRO A 164 -3.17 18.19 12.12
N SER A 165 -2.29 18.95 12.77
CA SER A 165 -0.89 19.06 12.36
C SER A 165 -0.21 17.70 12.50
N LEU A 166 0.48 17.24 11.45
CA LEU A 166 0.97 15.86 11.39
C LEU A 166 2.43 15.76 10.93
N ARG A 167 3.02 14.58 11.15
CA ARG A 167 4.30 14.16 10.59
C ARG A 167 4.03 13.21 9.41
N PHE A 168 4.26 13.68 8.19
CA PHE A 168 4.14 12.86 6.99
C PHE A 168 5.50 12.23 6.66
N VAL A 169 5.56 10.90 6.64
CA VAL A 169 6.79 10.14 6.43
C VAL A 169 6.74 9.46 5.06
N ILE A 170 7.66 9.81 4.19
CA ILE A 170 7.92 9.08 2.94
C ILE A 170 8.90 7.95 3.27
N TRP A 171 8.41 6.72 3.31
CA TRP A 171 9.23 5.54 3.54
C TRP A 171 9.73 4.98 2.20
N THR A 172 11.05 4.82 2.08
CA THR A 172 11.69 4.29 0.89
C THR A 172 12.48 3.00 1.14
N TRP A 173 12.41 2.10 0.16
CA TRP A 173 13.05 0.79 0.18
C TRP A 173 13.58 0.46 -1.23
N PRO A 174 14.58 -0.43 -1.40
CA PRO A 174 15.36 -0.55 -2.63
C PRO A 174 14.57 -1.23 -3.76
N SER A 175 13.68 -0.44 -4.38
CA SER A 175 12.70 -0.89 -5.37
C SER A 175 13.08 -0.61 -6.83
N ASP A 176 14.27 -0.07 -7.09
CA ASP A 176 14.76 0.29 -8.43
C ASP A 176 14.59 -0.84 -9.44
N ALA A 177 14.18 -0.53 -10.67
CA ALA A 177 14.00 -1.55 -11.70
C ALA A 177 15.32 -2.30 -11.97
N ILE A 178 15.23 -3.63 -12.10
CA ILE A 178 16.36 -4.47 -12.54
C ILE A 178 16.03 -5.20 -13.85
N PRO A 179 17.06 -5.64 -14.61
CA PRO A 179 16.84 -6.39 -15.85
C PRO A 179 16.06 -7.69 -15.63
N GLY A 180 15.14 -7.97 -16.57
CA GLY A 180 14.31 -9.18 -16.59
C GLY A 180 13.04 -9.04 -15.75
N PRO A 181 11.84 -8.93 -16.35
CA PRO A 181 10.61 -8.57 -15.63
C PRO A 181 10.21 -9.58 -14.55
N ILE A 182 10.35 -10.88 -14.81
CA ILE A 182 10.04 -11.93 -13.82
C ILE A 182 11.05 -11.89 -12.68
N ARG A 183 12.34 -11.71 -12.99
CA ARG A 183 13.41 -11.58 -12.00
C ARG A 183 13.18 -10.36 -11.12
N ASP A 184 12.90 -9.21 -11.72
CA ASP A 184 12.56 -7.96 -11.04
C ASP A 184 11.44 -8.18 -10.03
N VAL A 185 10.27 -8.66 -10.48
CA VAL A 185 9.11 -8.91 -9.62
C VAL A 185 9.43 -9.87 -8.46
N LYS A 186 10.19 -10.95 -8.72
CA LYS A 186 10.56 -11.92 -7.69
C LYS A 186 11.59 -11.39 -6.69
N THR A 187 12.66 -10.77 -7.17
CA THR A 187 13.68 -10.15 -6.32
C THR A 187 13.06 -9.07 -5.45
N LYS A 188 12.14 -8.27 -6.00
CA LYS A 188 11.47 -7.18 -5.27
C LYS A 188 10.46 -7.68 -4.24
N ALA A 189 9.85 -8.85 -4.47
CA ALA A 189 9.08 -9.55 -3.44
C ALA A 189 9.92 -9.98 -2.25
N SER A 190 11.05 -10.62 -2.49
CA SER A 190 11.96 -11.02 -1.41
C SER A 190 12.53 -9.79 -0.70
N LYS A 191 12.93 -8.74 -1.43
CA LYS A 191 13.36 -7.48 -0.83
C LYS A 191 12.26 -6.83 -0.01
N ALA A 192 11.02 -6.74 -0.51
CA ALA A 192 9.91 -6.18 0.28
C ALA A 192 9.72 -6.94 1.61
N ASP A 193 9.84 -8.27 1.58
CA ASP A 193 9.77 -9.12 2.77
C ASP A 193 10.95 -8.89 3.73
N GLN A 194 12.16 -8.62 3.23
CA GLN A 194 13.32 -8.25 4.06
C GLN A 194 13.15 -6.86 4.68
N HIS A 195 12.70 -5.88 3.89
CA HIS A 195 12.53 -4.50 4.35
C HIS A 195 11.32 -4.30 5.27
N ALA A 196 10.39 -5.27 5.30
CA ALA A 196 9.36 -5.35 6.33
C ALA A 196 9.93 -5.42 7.76
N PHE A 197 11.12 -6.00 7.96
CA PHE A 197 11.76 -6.03 9.29
C PHE A 197 12.18 -4.63 9.76
N HIS A 198 12.78 -3.84 8.87
CA HIS A 198 13.15 -2.46 9.17
C HIS A 198 11.93 -1.60 9.46
N PHE A 199 10.89 -1.78 8.64
CA PHE A 199 9.66 -1.03 8.81
C PHE A 199 8.94 -1.43 10.11
N ALA A 200 8.92 -2.72 10.47
CA ALA A 200 8.34 -3.17 11.74
C ALA A 200 9.05 -2.57 12.96
N ARG A 201 10.40 -2.54 12.97
CA ARG A 201 11.15 -1.91 14.07
C ARG A 201 10.84 -0.43 14.17
N PHE A 202 10.79 0.29 13.05
CA PHE A 202 10.39 1.69 13.04
C PHE A 202 8.99 1.90 13.65
N LEU A 203 8.00 1.11 13.23
CA LEU A 203 6.64 1.21 13.76
C LEU A 203 6.57 0.87 15.26
N GLN A 204 7.32 -0.12 15.75
CA GLN A 204 7.40 -0.47 17.18
C GLN A 204 8.06 0.62 18.03
N SER A 205 8.85 1.50 17.43
CA SER A 205 9.51 2.60 18.14
C SER A 205 8.65 3.85 18.27
N VAL A 206 7.46 3.87 17.66
CA VAL A 206 6.49 4.96 17.85
C VAL A 206 5.84 4.82 19.23
N ALA A 207 5.82 5.92 20.01
CA ALA A 207 5.28 5.91 21.36
C ALA A 207 3.73 5.74 21.35
N PRO A 208 3.16 4.84 22.17
CA PRO A 208 1.73 4.49 22.14
C PRO A 208 0.62 5.53 22.35
N PRO A 209 0.81 6.83 22.69
CA PRO A 209 -0.27 7.79 22.45
C PRO A 209 -0.20 8.46 21.07
N THR A 210 0.85 8.26 20.27
CA THR A 210 1.03 8.94 18.98
C THR A 210 0.20 8.23 17.91
N PRO A 211 -0.89 8.79 17.36
CA PRO A 211 -1.65 8.07 16.35
C PRO A 211 -0.80 7.77 15.11
N LEU A 212 -0.93 6.56 14.55
CA LEU A 212 -0.05 6.06 13.48
C LEU A 212 -0.85 5.41 12.37
N SER A 213 -0.55 5.83 11.15
CA SER A 213 -1.27 5.41 9.96
C SER A 213 -0.30 5.10 8.84
N VAL A 214 -0.65 4.11 8.02
CA VAL A 214 0.20 3.63 6.94
C VAL A 214 -0.60 3.58 5.65
N VAL A 215 -0.07 4.16 4.59
CA VAL A 215 -0.56 4.02 3.21
C VAL A 215 0.45 3.20 2.43
N GLY A 216 0.09 1.95 2.14
CA GLY A 216 0.92 1.02 1.37
C GLY A 216 0.44 0.90 -0.07
N TYR A 217 1.27 1.32 -1.03
CA TYR A 217 0.97 1.19 -2.46
C TYR A 217 1.64 -0.04 -3.07
N SER A 218 0.90 -0.91 -3.76
CA SER A 218 1.47 -2.06 -4.50
C SER A 218 2.40 -2.91 -3.63
N TYR A 219 3.69 -3.05 -3.98
CA TYR A 219 4.69 -3.73 -3.14
C TYR A 219 4.94 -3.04 -1.78
N GLY A 220 4.68 -1.74 -1.66
CA GLY A 220 4.65 -1.04 -0.38
C GLY A 220 3.57 -1.62 0.54
N GLY A 221 2.44 -2.06 0.00
CA GLY A 221 1.45 -2.83 0.76
C GLY A 221 1.97 -4.17 1.27
N ARG A 222 2.86 -4.83 0.51
CA ARG A 222 3.56 -6.05 0.97
C ARG A 222 4.56 -5.75 2.08
N VAL A 223 5.30 -4.66 1.99
CA VAL A 223 6.19 -4.17 3.08
C VAL A 223 5.35 -3.89 4.34
N SER A 224 4.25 -3.13 4.22
CA SER A 224 3.39 -2.75 5.33
C SER A 224 2.74 -3.96 6.01
N LEU A 225 2.07 -4.83 5.24
CA LEU A 225 1.49 -6.06 5.81
C LEU A 225 2.54 -7.01 6.36
N GLY A 226 3.74 -7.02 5.77
CA GLY A 226 4.84 -7.79 6.30
C GLY A 226 5.32 -7.29 7.65
N ALA A 227 5.40 -5.96 7.80
CA ALA A 227 5.82 -5.32 9.04
C ALA A 227 4.81 -5.58 10.16
N LEU A 228 3.52 -5.37 9.89
CA LEU A 228 2.45 -5.65 10.84
C LEU A 228 2.38 -7.14 11.21
N HIS A 229 2.61 -8.03 10.26
CA HIS A 229 2.70 -9.47 10.55
C HIS A 229 3.82 -9.78 11.55
N LEU A 230 4.99 -9.17 11.38
CA LEU A 230 6.12 -9.32 12.29
C LEU A 230 5.82 -8.72 13.67
N MET A 231 5.19 -7.55 13.73
CA MET A 231 4.78 -6.89 14.98
C MET A 231 3.80 -7.76 15.78
N GLY A 232 2.87 -8.44 15.10
CA GLY A 232 1.94 -9.39 15.71
C GLY A 232 2.57 -10.75 16.09
N GLY A 233 3.91 -10.87 16.07
CA GLY A 233 4.61 -12.11 16.43
C GLY A 233 4.74 -13.14 15.28
N GLY A 234 4.39 -12.74 14.06
CA GLY A 234 4.50 -13.58 12.87
C GLY A 234 5.94 -13.81 12.39
N ARG A 235 6.08 -14.63 11.35
CA ARG A 235 7.38 -15.02 10.78
C ARG A 235 7.41 -14.78 9.28
N ILE A 236 8.57 -14.34 8.77
CA ILE A 236 8.87 -14.21 7.35
C ILE A 236 10.10 -15.05 7.05
N ASP A 237 9.98 -16.00 6.13
CA ASP A 237 11.05 -16.92 5.76
C ASP A 237 11.70 -17.62 6.99
N GLY A 238 10.90 -17.93 8.02
CA GLY A 238 11.35 -18.53 9.27
C GLY A 238 11.85 -17.56 10.35
N TYR A 239 12.10 -16.30 10.00
CA TYR A 239 12.62 -15.27 10.90
C TYR A 239 11.48 -14.46 11.55
N HIS A 240 11.71 -13.99 12.77
CA HIS A 240 10.82 -13.12 13.55
C HIS A 240 11.61 -11.91 14.08
N LEU A 241 10.94 -10.94 14.70
CA LEU A 241 11.61 -9.84 15.40
C LEU A 241 12.19 -10.36 16.72
N SER A 242 13.52 -10.40 16.83
CA SER A 242 14.25 -10.94 17.99
C SER A 242 13.99 -10.20 19.31
N ASN A 243 13.50 -8.97 19.23
CA ASN A 243 13.25 -8.08 20.37
C ASN A 243 11.83 -7.52 20.30
N ALA A 244 10.81 -8.35 20.06
CA ALA A 244 9.48 -7.91 20.45
C ALA A 244 9.58 -7.53 21.94
N PRO A 245 9.31 -6.27 22.32
CA PRO A 245 9.33 -5.92 23.73
C PRO A 245 8.49 -6.95 24.49
N PRO A 246 8.90 -7.40 25.70
CA PRO A 246 8.02 -8.23 26.53
C PRO A 246 6.67 -7.53 26.54
N ALA A 247 5.61 -8.24 26.12
CA ALA A 247 4.29 -7.69 25.85
C ALA A 247 4.01 -6.49 26.75
N PHE A 248 4.22 -5.27 26.23
CA PHE A 248 4.16 -4.09 27.09
C PHE A 248 2.76 -4.08 27.67
N SER A 249 2.73 -4.00 28.99
CA SER A 249 1.57 -3.78 29.84
C SER A 249 0.51 -2.92 29.14
N GLY A 250 -0.55 -3.56 28.65
CA GLY A 250 -1.88 -2.96 28.55
C GLY A 250 -2.36 -2.45 27.19
N VAL A 251 -1.52 -1.85 26.32
CA VAL A 251 -2.03 -1.27 25.05
C VAL A 251 -1.04 -1.44 23.90
N SER A 252 -1.28 -2.43 23.04
CA SER A 252 -0.62 -2.53 21.74
C SER A 252 -1.23 -1.47 20.81
N GLN A 253 -0.41 -0.52 20.36
CA GLN A 253 -0.88 0.50 19.43
C GLN A 253 -1.24 -0.15 18.08
N ARG A 254 -2.53 -0.18 17.77
CA ARG A 254 -3.03 -0.61 16.46
C ARG A 254 -2.88 0.51 15.43
N ILE A 255 -2.69 0.12 14.17
CA ILE A 255 -2.35 1.03 13.06
C ILE A 255 -3.52 1.15 12.09
N ASN A 256 -3.88 2.38 11.72
CA ASN A 256 -4.80 2.60 10.60
C ASN A 256 -4.08 2.29 9.28
N LEU A 257 -4.52 1.28 8.56
CA LEU A 257 -3.88 0.81 7.34
C LEU A 257 -4.74 1.09 6.12
N THR A 258 -4.22 1.90 5.21
CA THR A 258 -4.72 2.01 3.84
C THR A 258 -3.83 1.23 2.89
N LEU A 259 -4.41 0.35 2.09
CA LEU A 259 -3.72 -0.37 1.04
C LEU A 259 -4.27 0.02 -0.32
N VAL A 260 -3.41 0.51 -1.20
CA VAL A 260 -3.78 0.87 -2.58
C VAL A 260 -3.18 -0.15 -3.52
N VAL A 261 -4.06 -0.98 -4.11
CA VAL A 261 -3.73 -2.08 -5.02
C VAL A 261 -2.52 -2.92 -4.61
N PRO A 262 -2.50 -3.48 -3.39
CA PRO A 262 -1.33 -4.17 -2.84
C PRO A 262 -0.94 -5.44 -3.62
N ALA A 263 0.35 -5.56 -3.93
CA ALA A 263 0.96 -6.68 -4.65
C ALA A 263 1.40 -7.81 -3.71
N ILE A 264 0.42 -8.39 -3.02
CA ILE A 264 0.55 -9.55 -2.13
C ILE A 264 -0.64 -10.48 -2.38
N ARG A 265 -0.58 -11.76 -2.00
CA ARG A 265 -1.71 -12.69 -2.21
C ARG A 265 -2.97 -12.22 -1.47
N ASN A 266 -4.13 -12.37 -2.10
CA ASN A 266 -5.42 -11.94 -1.57
C ASN A 266 -5.88 -12.64 -0.27
N ASN A 267 -5.34 -13.82 0.02
CA ASN A 267 -5.61 -14.58 1.24
C ASN A 267 -4.56 -14.35 2.33
N CYS A 268 -3.68 -13.35 2.21
CA CYS A 268 -2.56 -13.18 3.13
C CYS A 268 -3.04 -12.97 4.58
N LEU A 269 -4.12 -12.21 4.81
CA LEU A 269 -4.62 -11.88 6.15
C LEU A 269 -5.21 -13.07 6.93
N ILE A 270 -5.53 -14.17 6.25
CA ILE A 270 -6.01 -15.42 6.87
C ILE A 270 -5.02 -16.58 6.67
N GLY A 271 -3.82 -16.26 6.17
CA GLY A 271 -2.81 -17.23 5.77
C GLY A 271 -1.42 -16.69 6.06
N THR A 272 -0.65 -16.40 5.01
CA THR A 272 0.79 -16.10 5.11
C THR A 272 1.14 -14.86 5.93
N ARG A 273 0.17 -13.99 6.22
CA ARG A 273 0.30 -12.75 6.99
C ARG A 273 -0.75 -12.63 8.10
N ALA A 274 -1.26 -13.76 8.62
CA ALA A 274 -2.39 -13.75 9.56
C ALA A 274 -2.19 -12.84 10.79
N GLN A 275 -1.00 -12.82 11.37
CA GLN A 275 -0.69 -11.96 12.53
C GLN A 275 -0.75 -10.46 12.24
N ALA A 276 -0.80 -10.02 10.98
CA ALA A 276 -0.93 -8.60 10.67
C ALA A 276 -2.26 -8.02 11.18
N TYR A 277 -3.33 -8.82 11.12
CA TYR A 277 -4.67 -8.33 11.43
C TYR A 277 -4.87 -7.93 12.89
N SER A 278 -4.12 -8.53 13.82
CA SER A 278 -4.16 -8.12 15.25
C SER A 278 -3.57 -6.73 15.49
N GLN A 279 -2.72 -6.25 14.57
CA GLN A 279 -2.03 -4.96 14.65
C GLN A 279 -2.73 -3.85 13.85
N ILE A 280 -3.76 -4.18 13.08
CA ILE A 280 -4.51 -3.20 12.28
C ILE A 280 -5.65 -2.64 13.12
N ASN A 281 -5.84 -1.33 13.18
CA ASN A 281 -7.02 -0.74 13.79
C ASN A 281 -8.19 -0.80 12.78
N ARG A 282 -8.03 -0.04 11.69
CA ARG A 282 -8.91 0.00 10.53
C ARG A 282 -8.14 -0.35 9.26
N LEU A 283 -8.76 -1.11 8.38
CA LEU A 283 -8.24 -1.46 7.05
C LEU A 283 -9.12 -0.82 5.99
N PHE A 284 -8.56 0.11 5.24
CA PHE A 284 -9.12 0.56 3.97
C PHE A 284 -8.35 -0.07 2.81
N LEU A 285 -9.02 -0.90 2.00
CA LEU A 285 -8.42 -1.56 0.85
C LEU A 285 -9.02 -1.06 -0.45
N VAL A 286 -8.20 -0.39 -1.27
CA VAL A 286 -8.52 -0.11 -2.65
C VAL A 286 -7.98 -1.24 -3.52
N TYR A 287 -8.87 -1.92 -4.25
CA TYR A 287 -8.51 -2.96 -5.21
C TYR A 287 -9.02 -2.60 -6.61
N ASN A 288 -8.40 -3.15 -7.65
CA ASN A 288 -8.78 -2.93 -9.04
C ASN A 288 -8.71 -4.25 -9.82
N ASN A 289 -9.88 -4.81 -10.14
CA ASN A 289 -10.00 -6.07 -10.89
C ASN A 289 -9.77 -5.91 -12.40
N ARG A 290 -9.46 -4.70 -12.88
CA ARG A 290 -9.04 -4.41 -14.26
C ARG A 290 -7.56 -4.08 -14.38
N ASP A 291 -6.84 -4.00 -13.26
CA ASP A 291 -5.42 -3.70 -13.22
C ASP A 291 -4.60 -4.72 -14.04
N ARG A 292 -3.91 -4.21 -15.06
CA ARG A 292 -3.20 -5.06 -16.02
C ARG A 292 -2.00 -5.77 -15.39
N TYR A 293 -1.29 -5.13 -14.48
CA TYR A 293 -0.09 -5.71 -13.86
C TYR A 293 -0.48 -6.73 -12.78
N LEU A 294 -1.50 -6.44 -11.98
CA LEU A 294 -1.94 -7.35 -10.93
C LEU A 294 -2.69 -8.57 -11.46
N ASN A 295 -3.33 -8.50 -12.63
CA ASN A 295 -3.86 -9.69 -13.31
C ASN A 295 -2.75 -10.71 -13.62
N LEU A 296 -1.53 -10.23 -13.90
CA LEU A 296 -0.37 -11.09 -14.17
C LEU A 296 0.28 -11.64 -12.88
N PHE A 297 -0.11 -11.15 -11.70
CA PHE A 297 0.50 -11.55 -10.43
C PHE A 297 0.43 -13.06 -10.19
N LYS A 298 -0.63 -13.74 -10.64
CA LYS A 298 -0.79 -15.21 -10.54
C LYS A 298 0.32 -16.01 -11.23
N PHE A 299 1.03 -15.41 -12.19
CA PHE A 299 2.12 -16.06 -12.93
C PHE A 299 3.49 -15.91 -12.27
N THR A 300 3.61 -15.10 -11.23
CA THR A 300 4.86 -14.92 -10.48
C THR A 300 5.26 -16.17 -9.68
N ARG A 301 4.31 -17.10 -9.50
CA ARG A 301 4.46 -18.38 -8.79
C ARG A 301 5.09 -18.21 -7.40
N PHE A 302 4.69 -17.19 -6.64
CA PHE A 302 5.16 -16.99 -5.26
C PHE A 302 4.82 -18.14 -4.28
N GLY A 303 4.35 -19.30 -4.74
CA GLY A 303 3.85 -20.42 -3.93
C GLY A 303 2.36 -20.72 -4.17
N GLY A 304 1.84 -20.47 -5.37
CA GLY A 304 0.45 -20.77 -5.75
C GLY A 304 -0.06 -19.90 -6.91
N LYS A 305 -1.32 -20.12 -7.32
CA LYS A 305 -2.04 -19.35 -8.35
C LYS A 305 -2.98 -18.26 -7.76
N ASN A 306 -2.88 -17.99 -6.46
CA ASN A 306 -3.75 -17.00 -5.80
C ASN A 306 -3.51 -15.61 -6.41
N PRO A 307 -4.58 -14.87 -6.71
CA PRO A 307 -4.47 -13.54 -7.28
C PRO A 307 -3.97 -12.53 -6.24
N ALA A 308 -3.59 -11.34 -6.71
CA ALA A 308 -3.19 -10.25 -5.84
C ALA A 308 -4.38 -9.72 -5.03
N LEU A 309 -4.11 -9.34 -3.78
CA LEU A 309 -5.03 -8.63 -2.89
C LEU A 309 -5.54 -7.35 -3.56
N GLY A 310 -4.64 -6.61 -4.20
CA GLY A 310 -5.00 -5.43 -4.99
C GLY A 310 -5.80 -5.70 -6.26
N TYR A 311 -5.95 -6.95 -6.67
CA TYR A 311 -6.77 -7.32 -7.83
C TYR A 311 -8.19 -7.75 -7.43
N THR A 312 -8.33 -8.50 -6.34
CA THR A 312 -9.62 -9.12 -5.98
C THR A 312 -10.25 -8.60 -4.68
N GLY A 313 -9.53 -7.83 -3.88
CA GLY A 313 -9.90 -7.62 -2.48
C GLY A 313 -9.53 -8.82 -1.60
N VAL A 314 -9.87 -8.74 -0.31
CA VAL A 314 -9.58 -9.75 0.72
C VAL A 314 -10.33 -11.04 0.45
N CYS A 315 -9.60 -12.14 0.31
CA CYS A 315 -10.18 -13.48 0.26
C CYS A 315 -10.45 -14.01 1.67
N GLY A 316 -11.64 -14.57 1.88
CA GLY A 316 -12.07 -15.12 3.15
C GLY A 316 -12.32 -14.05 4.23
N LEU A 317 -12.85 -12.90 3.82
CA LEU A 317 -13.17 -11.75 4.69
C LEU A 317 -13.96 -12.16 5.94
N SER A 318 -14.94 -13.06 5.80
CA SER A 318 -15.78 -13.56 6.91
C SER A 318 -15.00 -14.31 8.00
N ARG A 319 -13.76 -14.74 7.72
CA ARG A 319 -12.87 -15.39 8.68
C ARG A 319 -12.03 -14.40 9.48
N LEU A 320 -12.01 -13.13 9.10
CA LEU A 320 -11.39 -12.09 9.90
C LEU A 320 -12.40 -11.68 10.99
N PRO A 321 -12.00 -11.69 12.27
CA PRO A 321 -12.88 -11.20 13.32
C PRO A 321 -13.20 -9.75 12.99
N ASP A 322 -14.40 -9.29 13.36
CA ASP A 322 -14.68 -7.85 13.38
C ASP A 322 -14.65 -7.14 12.02
N HIS A 323 -14.61 -7.90 10.92
CA HIS A 323 -14.37 -7.34 9.59
C HIS A 323 -15.47 -6.38 9.13
N THR A 324 -16.70 -6.56 9.60
CA THR A 324 -17.86 -5.72 9.25
C THR A 324 -17.69 -4.28 9.70
N TYR A 325 -16.88 -4.03 10.74
CA TYR A 325 -16.58 -2.68 11.20
C TYR A 325 -15.14 -2.26 10.92
N ARG A 326 -14.18 -3.18 10.91
CA ARG A 326 -12.75 -2.82 10.73
C ARG A 326 -12.27 -2.79 9.29
N VAL A 327 -13.00 -3.38 8.34
CA VAL A 327 -12.53 -3.51 6.96
C VAL A 327 -13.48 -2.82 5.98
N ASP A 328 -13.01 -1.76 5.33
CA ASP A 328 -13.65 -1.16 4.16
C ASP A 328 -12.88 -1.55 2.90
N GLN A 329 -13.58 -1.97 1.84
CA GLN A 329 -12.99 -2.34 0.57
C GLN A 329 -13.67 -1.61 -0.58
N PHE A 330 -12.89 -1.02 -1.48
CA PHE A 330 -13.39 -0.26 -2.62
C PHE A 330 -12.79 -0.78 -3.94
N ASN A 331 -13.65 -1.09 -4.91
CA ASN A 331 -13.23 -1.48 -6.25
C ASN A 331 -13.07 -0.24 -7.15
N ALA A 332 -11.82 0.12 -7.44
CA ALA A 332 -11.45 1.27 -8.26
C ALA A 332 -11.52 1.02 -9.79
N SER A 333 -11.91 -0.16 -10.25
CA SER A 333 -11.88 -0.51 -11.68
C SER A 333 -12.71 0.37 -12.60
N ARG A 334 -13.77 0.99 -12.09
CA ARG A 334 -14.59 1.98 -12.84
C ARG A 334 -13.96 3.37 -12.86
N ALA A 335 -13.16 3.71 -11.86
CA ALA A 335 -12.49 4.99 -11.71
C ALA A 335 -11.18 5.04 -12.51
N VAL A 336 -10.35 4.01 -12.33
CA VAL A 336 -8.94 3.98 -12.75
C VAL A 336 -8.72 3.08 -13.98
N GLY A 337 -9.73 2.32 -14.40
CA GLY A 337 -9.59 1.44 -15.56
C GLY A 337 -8.50 0.38 -15.35
N THR A 338 -7.56 0.29 -16.29
CA THR A 338 -6.50 -0.74 -16.28
C THR A 338 -5.19 -0.31 -15.62
N ASP A 339 -5.12 0.92 -15.12
CA ASP A 339 -3.88 1.54 -14.67
C ASP A 339 -3.36 1.02 -13.32
N HIS A 340 -2.04 1.11 -13.17
CA HIS A 340 -1.30 0.82 -11.94
C HIS A 340 -0.32 1.97 -11.67
N ASP A 341 -0.73 3.22 -11.89
CA ASP A 341 -0.05 4.39 -11.35
C ASP A 341 -0.82 4.85 -10.12
N PHE A 342 -0.10 5.03 -9.01
CA PHE A 342 -0.64 5.46 -7.73
C PHE A 342 -1.41 6.78 -7.83
N LEU A 343 -0.94 7.75 -8.63
CA LEU A 343 -1.61 9.05 -8.72
C LEU A 343 -2.99 8.97 -9.36
N GLU A 344 -3.23 8.02 -10.27
CA GLU A 344 -4.57 7.80 -10.84
C GLU A 344 -5.58 7.36 -9.77
N TYR A 345 -5.13 6.58 -8.78
CA TYR A 345 -5.99 6.16 -7.67
C TYR A 345 -6.32 7.33 -6.74
N ILE A 346 -5.33 8.15 -6.37
CA ILE A 346 -5.56 9.23 -5.41
C ILE A 346 -6.13 10.51 -6.04
N SER A 347 -6.17 10.59 -7.38
CA SER A 347 -6.89 11.66 -8.10
C SER A 347 -8.41 11.45 -8.10
N ASP A 348 -8.89 10.22 -7.86
CA ASP A 348 -10.33 9.96 -7.70
C ASP A 348 -10.81 10.42 -6.32
N GLN A 349 -11.71 11.41 -6.32
CA GLN A 349 -12.22 12.04 -5.10
C GLN A 349 -12.90 11.04 -4.13
N ARG A 350 -13.47 9.94 -4.62
CA ARG A 350 -14.13 8.93 -3.75
C ARG A 350 -13.09 8.10 -3.00
N ILE A 351 -11.99 7.75 -3.67
CA ILE A 351 -10.87 7.06 -3.05
C ILE A 351 -10.20 7.98 -2.03
N GLU A 352 -9.94 9.23 -2.44
CA GLU A 352 -9.31 10.28 -1.64
C GLU A 352 -10.11 10.56 -0.34
N THR A 353 -11.43 10.80 -0.47
CA THR A 353 -12.32 11.04 0.67
C THR A 353 -12.34 9.87 1.66
N ARG A 354 -12.42 8.63 1.16
CA ARG A 354 -12.37 7.44 2.01
C ARG A 354 -11.01 7.28 2.68
N LEU A 355 -9.92 7.50 1.95
CA LEU A 355 -8.58 7.45 2.50
C LEU A 355 -8.43 8.41 3.68
N ARG A 356 -8.84 9.69 3.55
CA ARG A 356 -8.83 10.66 4.66
C ARG A 356 -9.66 10.15 5.85
N ALA A 357 -10.86 9.65 5.59
CA ALA A 357 -11.75 9.14 6.63
C ALA A 357 -11.15 7.97 7.44
N HIS A 358 -10.19 7.23 6.88
CA HIS A 358 -9.53 6.11 7.56
C HIS A 358 -8.16 6.46 8.15
N LEU A 359 -7.50 7.53 7.69
CA LEU A 359 -6.13 7.83 8.15
C LEU A 359 -6.08 8.19 9.62
N LEU A 360 -6.87 9.12 10.11
CA LEU A 360 -6.68 9.71 11.45
C LEU A 360 -7.74 9.27 12.47
N LEU A 361 -8.36 8.11 12.25
CA LEU A 361 -9.29 7.54 13.22
C LEU A 361 -8.56 7.19 14.53
N PRO A 362 -9.17 7.45 15.70
CA PRO A 362 -8.64 6.96 16.97
C PRO A 362 -8.44 5.44 16.93
N ALA A 363 -7.43 4.95 17.64
CA ALA A 363 -7.31 3.52 17.91
C ALA A 363 -8.41 3.13 18.90
N ASP A 364 -9.21 2.11 18.54
CA ASP A 364 -10.27 1.55 19.39
C ASP A 364 -9.71 0.66 20.50
#